data_AF-A0A8H2ZY83-F1
#
_entry.id   AF-A0A8H2ZY83-F1
#
_cell.length_a   1.000
_cell.length_b   1.000
_cell.length_c   1.000
_cell.angle_alpha   90.00
_cell.angle_beta   90.00
_cell.angle_gamma   90.00
#
_symmetry.space_group_name_H-M   'P 1'
#
loop_
_entity.id
_entity.type
_entity.pdbx_description
1 polymer ?
#
loop_
_entity_poly.entity_id
_entity_poly.type
_entity_poly.pdbx_seq_one_letter_code
_entity_poly.pdbx_strand_id
1 'polypeptide(L)'
;MGERRRGREVIRVVDDDADGHEHGLERGFGSSASGSVSQIRNRPATGEAQAQATGPFKLFLQDHKGAHVYAFTTSETCNAHPNSMQKIALPPRMQIGCKIMLLPGTRICRGMVWIEGDTCVVLGGRIESLDREWREGWEERVKGEVEGMREELNGERGGGGA
;
A
#
# COMPACT_ATOMS: atom_id res chain seq x y z
N MET A 1 1.62 -27.96 -21.72
CA MET A 1 2.12 -26.60 -21.40
C MET A 1 1.29 -25.55 -22.15
N GLY A 2 0.14 -25.17 -21.59
CA GLY A 2 -0.76 -24.17 -22.16
C GLY A 2 -0.75 -22.89 -21.33
N GLU A 3 -0.61 -21.73 -21.98
CA GLU A 3 -0.84 -20.42 -21.36
C GLU A 3 -2.31 -20.05 -21.53
N ARG A 4 -3.04 -19.81 -20.43
CA ARG A 4 -4.40 -19.25 -20.49
C ARG A 4 -4.41 -17.87 -19.88
N ARG A 5 -5.01 -16.92 -20.61
CA ARG A 5 -5.11 -15.51 -20.21
C ARG A 5 -6.51 -15.17 -19.77
N ARG A 6 -6.64 -14.47 -18.64
CA ARG A 6 -7.88 -13.80 -18.22
C ARG A 6 -7.55 -12.32 -18.00
N GLY A 7 -7.95 -11.48 -18.96
CA GLY A 7 -7.61 -10.05 -18.93
C GLY A 7 -6.10 -9.82 -19.00
N ARG A 8 -5.54 -9.03 -18.06
CA ARG A 8 -4.11 -8.72 -17.98
C ARG A 8 -3.28 -9.76 -17.21
N GLU A 9 -3.91 -10.82 -16.71
CA GLU A 9 -3.25 -11.86 -15.93
C GLU A 9 -2.94 -13.09 -16.79
N VAL A 10 -1.70 -13.57 -16.65
CA VAL A 10 -1.18 -14.75 -17.34
C VAL A 10 -1.00 -15.88 -16.33
N ILE A 11 -1.76 -16.96 -16.50
CA ILE A 11 -1.62 -18.16 -15.66
C ILE A 11 -0.96 -19.26 -16.49
N ARG A 12 0.16 -19.77 -15.98
CA ARG A 12 0.86 -20.92 -16.55
C ARG A 12 0.30 -22.20 -15.92
N VAL A 13 -0.34 -23.03 -16.73
CA VAL A 13 -0.84 -24.33 -16.29
C VAL A 13 0.24 -25.37 -16.57
N VAL A 14 0.71 -26.02 -15.52
CA VAL A 14 1.56 -27.22 -15.60
C VAL A 14 0.63 -28.41 -15.47
N ASP A 15 0.69 -29.31 -16.45
CA ASP A 15 0.00 -30.60 -16.41
C ASP A 15 0.78 -31.50 -15.43
N ASP A 16 0.11 -32.00 -14.39
CA ASP A 16 0.68 -32.95 -13.42
C ASP A 16 0.15 -34.34 -13.80
N ASP A 17 1.02 -35.15 -14.41
CA ASP A 17 0.74 -36.56 -14.69
C ASP A 17 2.00 -37.42 -14.46
N ALA A 18 1.75 -38.52 -13.73
CA ALA A 18 2.51 -39.77 -13.63
C ALA A 18 3.60 -39.92 -12.54
N ASP A 19 3.16 -40.44 -11.39
CA ASP A 19 3.60 -41.68 -10.71
C ASP A 19 5.10 -41.99 -10.50
N GLY A 20 5.48 -42.12 -9.22
CA GLY A 20 6.24 -43.30 -8.74
C GLY A 20 7.67 -43.10 -8.19
N HIS A 21 7.83 -43.53 -6.93
CA HIS A 21 9.03 -44.09 -6.27
C HIS A 21 9.81 -43.24 -5.24
N GLU A 22 9.70 -43.67 -3.98
CA GLU A 22 10.57 -43.32 -2.85
C GLU A 22 12.02 -43.77 -3.08
N HIS A 23 13.00 -42.95 -2.67
CA HIS A 23 14.12 -43.32 -1.78
C HIS A 23 15.06 -42.13 -1.59
N GLY A 24 15.49 -41.90 -0.35
CA GLY A 24 16.18 -40.67 0.07
C GLY A 24 17.71 -40.65 0.01
N LEU A 25 18.23 -39.66 0.75
CA LEU A 25 19.61 -39.27 1.09
C LEU A 25 20.20 -38.02 0.38
N GLU A 26 20.28 -36.96 1.21
CA GLU A 26 21.37 -35.99 1.43
C GLU A 26 21.94 -35.09 0.30
N ARG A 27 22.00 -33.79 0.69
CA ARG A 27 22.89 -32.67 0.29
C ARG A 27 22.48 -31.75 -0.87
N GLY A 28 22.21 -30.50 -0.46
CA GLY A 28 22.91 -29.34 -1.03
C GLY A 28 22.09 -28.38 -1.90
N PHE A 29 21.78 -27.21 -1.33
CA PHE A 29 21.48 -25.93 -2.00
C PHE A 29 20.36 -25.89 -3.06
N GLY A 30 19.24 -25.27 -2.69
CA GLY A 30 18.26 -24.78 -3.66
C GLY A 30 17.12 -24.04 -2.97
N SER A 31 17.04 -22.72 -3.19
CA SER A 31 15.93 -21.86 -2.80
C SER A 31 14.57 -22.51 -3.03
N SER A 32 13.76 -22.60 -1.97
CA SER A 32 12.32 -22.80 -2.10
C SER A 32 11.65 -21.75 -1.24
N ALA A 33 11.29 -20.65 -1.91
CA ALA A 33 10.35 -19.68 -1.40
C ALA A 33 9.07 -20.44 -1.02
N SER A 34 8.78 -20.50 0.27
CA SER A 34 7.49 -20.95 0.78
C SER A 34 6.45 -19.93 0.32
N GLY A 35 5.93 -20.14 -0.89
CA GLY A 35 4.76 -19.45 -1.41
C GLY A 35 3.57 -19.89 -0.59
N SER A 36 3.34 -19.23 0.54
CA SER A 36 2.11 -19.34 1.30
C SER A 36 0.96 -18.91 0.41
N VAL A 37 0.27 -19.90 -0.16
CA VAL A 37 -1.03 -19.75 -0.78
C VAL A 37 -1.97 -19.17 0.27
N SER A 38 -2.19 -17.85 0.22
CA SER A 38 -3.30 -17.21 0.92
C SER A 38 -4.59 -17.68 0.28
N GLN A 39 -5.15 -18.77 0.81
CA GLN A 39 -6.52 -19.17 0.56
C GLN A 39 -7.45 -18.02 0.96
N ILE A 40 -8.10 -17.43 -0.04
CA ILE A 40 -9.19 -16.48 0.12
C ILE A 40 -10.36 -17.23 0.78
N ARG A 41 -10.46 -17.13 2.12
CA ARG A 41 -11.67 -17.52 2.86
C ARG A 41 -12.70 -16.41 2.73
N ASN A 42 -13.72 -16.67 1.92
CA ASN A 42 -14.94 -15.87 1.85
C ASN A 42 -15.64 -15.93 3.22
N ARG A 43 -15.46 -14.91 4.06
CA ARG A 43 -16.10 -14.80 5.38
C ARG A 43 -17.23 -13.76 5.28
N PRO A 44 -18.47 -14.08 5.72
CA PRO A 44 -19.58 -13.14 5.65
C PRO A 44 -19.33 -11.93 6.54
N ALA A 45 -19.66 -10.75 6.01
CA ALA A 45 -19.44 -9.45 6.61
C ALA A 45 -20.35 -9.22 7.82
N THR A 46 -19.75 -9.21 9.01
CA THR A 46 -20.28 -8.52 10.19
C THR A 46 -19.11 -7.86 10.91
N GLY A 47 -19.11 -6.52 10.92
CA GLY A 47 -18.09 -5.66 11.50
C GLY A 47 -17.26 -4.94 10.43
N GLU A 48 -17.38 -3.62 10.40
CA GLU A 48 -16.63 -2.70 9.54
C GLU A 48 -15.11 -2.74 9.85
N ALA A 49 -14.43 -3.82 9.48
CA ALA A 49 -12.99 -3.83 9.39
C ALA A 49 -12.60 -3.11 8.10
N GLN A 50 -12.52 -1.78 8.14
CA GLN A 50 -11.87 -1.00 7.08
C GLN A 50 -10.52 -1.64 6.77
N ALA A 51 -10.40 -2.19 5.56
CA ALA A 51 -9.17 -2.80 5.06
C ALA A 51 -8.01 -1.87 5.38
N GLN A 52 -7.09 -2.33 6.24
CA GLN A 52 -5.95 -1.52 6.63
C GLN A 52 -5.11 -1.37 5.37
N ALA A 53 -4.99 -0.16 4.83
CA ALA A 53 -4.04 0.08 3.76
C ALA A 53 -2.65 -0.22 4.33
N THR A 54 -2.06 -1.34 3.94
CA THR A 54 -0.70 -1.73 4.26
C THR A 54 0.10 -1.58 2.97
N GLY A 55 0.82 -0.47 2.86
CA GLY A 55 1.51 -0.17 1.61
C GLY A 55 2.58 0.88 1.80
N PRO A 56 3.45 1.02 0.79
CA PRO A 56 4.39 2.14 0.75
C PRO A 56 3.59 3.45 0.71
N PHE A 57 3.86 4.34 1.65
CA PHE A 57 3.26 5.66 1.72
C PHE A 57 4.22 6.69 1.17
N LYS A 58 3.68 7.62 0.38
CA LYS A 58 4.37 8.87 0.03
C LYS A 58 3.91 9.95 0.99
N LEU A 59 4.84 10.47 1.78
CA LEU A 59 4.57 11.56 2.71
C LEU A 59 5.08 12.88 2.16
N PHE A 60 4.32 13.93 2.43
CA PHE A 60 4.77 15.30 2.28
C PHE A 60 5.11 15.84 3.67
N LEU A 61 6.39 16.14 3.88
CA LEU A 61 6.90 16.63 5.15
C LEU A 61 7.26 18.10 5.01
N GLN A 62 6.97 18.87 6.05
CA GLN A 62 7.34 20.28 6.17
C GLN A 62 8.11 20.48 7.47
N ASP A 63 9.25 21.15 7.39
CA ASP A 63 9.98 21.56 8.59
C ASP A 63 9.40 22.84 9.21
N HIS A 64 9.93 23.25 10.37
CA HIS A 64 9.46 24.45 11.06
C HIS A 64 9.73 25.77 10.30
N LYS A 65 10.62 25.76 9.30
CA LYS A 65 10.93 26.92 8.45
C LYS A 65 10.09 26.93 7.16
N GLY A 66 9.27 25.92 6.97
CA GLY A 66 8.42 25.77 5.80
C GLY A 66 9.09 25.05 4.62
N ALA A 67 10.30 24.50 4.78
CA ALA A 67 10.96 23.69 3.75
C ALA A 67 10.21 22.37 3.57
N HIS A 68 10.04 21.96 2.30
CA HIS A 68 9.29 20.78 1.93
C HIS A 68 10.20 19.65 1.48
N VAL A 69 9.87 18.43 1.89
CA VAL A 69 10.53 17.22 1.40
C VAL A 69 9.52 16.10 1.27
N TYR A 70 9.68 15.28 0.24
CA TYR A 70 8.91 14.06 0.11
C TYR A 70 9.64 12.92 0.83
N ALA A 71 8.86 12.07 1.50
CA ALA A 71 9.35 10.82 2.05
C ALA A 71 8.62 9.63 1.44
N PHE A 72 9.32 8.50 1.36
CA PHE A 72 8.74 7.22 0.98
C PHE A 72 8.99 6.19 2.06
N THR A 73 7.99 5.35 2.27
CA THR A 73 8.14 4.14 3.08
C THR A 73 8.26 2.92 2.19
N THR A 74 9.10 1.96 2.56
CA THR A 74 9.44 0.81 1.69
C THR A 74 8.96 -0.56 2.16
N SER A 75 8.38 -0.67 3.36
CA SER A 75 7.88 -1.92 3.92
C SER A 75 6.67 -1.66 4.82
N GLU A 76 5.78 -2.63 5.02
CA GLU A 76 4.73 -2.55 6.06
C GLU A 76 5.33 -2.35 7.47
N THR A 77 6.58 -2.81 7.67
CA THR A 77 7.32 -2.67 8.93
C THR A 77 7.88 -1.27 9.17
N CYS A 78 7.79 -0.35 8.20
CA CYS A 78 8.22 1.05 8.37
C CYS A 78 7.48 1.82 9.48
N ASN A 79 6.43 1.20 10.01
CA ASN A 79 5.48 1.74 10.99
C ASN A 79 5.68 1.20 12.41
N ALA A 80 6.80 0.52 12.67
CA ALA A 80 6.93 -0.34 13.84
C ALA A 80 7.86 0.19 14.93
N HIS A 81 8.44 1.39 14.80
CA HIS A 81 9.31 1.89 15.87
C HIS A 81 8.53 1.87 17.20
N PRO A 82 9.03 1.20 18.24
CA PRO A 82 8.25 0.89 19.45
C PRO A 82 7.78 2.16 20.19
N ASN A 83 8.54 3.25 20.05
CA ASN A 83 8.19 4.55 20.65
C ASN A 83 7.22 5.40 19.80
N SER A 84 6.78 4.92 18.64
CA SER A 84 5.82 5.66 17.81
C SER A 84 4.41 5.56 18.40
N MET A 85 3.72 6.69 18.50
CA MET A 85 2.38 6.75 19.11
C MET A 85 1.26 6.15 18.23
N GLN A 86 1.56 5.56 17.07
CA GLN A 86 1.42 6.27 15.79
C GLN A 86 1.92 5.43 14.61
N LYS A 87 1.08 4.68 13.87
CA LYS A 87 1.50 4.10 12.57
C LYS A 87 1.28 5.11 11.45
N ILE A 88 2.19 5.16 10.47
CA ILE A 88 1.95 5.90 9.22
C ILE A 88 0.85 5.18 8.46
N ALA A 89 -0.18 5.92 8.10
CA ALA A 89 -1.34 5.42 7.41
C ALA A 89 -2.02 6.55 6.64
N LEU A 90 -2.99 6.22 5.79
CA LEU A 90 -3.89 7.22 5.24
C LEU A 90 -4.86 7.74 6.30
N PRO A 91 -5.40 8.97 6.15
CA PRO A 91 -6.53 9.45 6.93
C PRO A 91 -7.71 8.45 6.86
N PRO A 92 -8.49 8.28 7.95
CA PRO A 92 -8.50 9.08 9.17
C PRO A 92 -7.47 8.67 10.23
N ARG A 93 -6.65 7.62 10.00
CA ARG A 93 -5.76 7.07 11.03
C ARG A 93 -4.57 7.97 11.34
N MET A 94 -4.00 8.58 10.31
CA MET A 94 -3.01 9.62 10.45
C MET A 94 -3.63 10.94 10.03
N GLN A 95 -3.67 11.89 10.96
CA GLN A 95 -4.24 13.22 10.73
C GLN A 95 -3.22 14.14 10.08
N ILE A 96 -3.69 15.15 9.36
CA ILE A 96 -2.82 16.15 8.75
C ILE A 96 -2.17 17.01 9.83
N GLY A 97 -0.88 17.29 9.64
CA GLY A 97 -0.07 17.99 10.62
C GLY A 97 0.52 17.09 11.71
N CYS A 98 0.38 15.77 11.59
CA CYS A 98 1.10 14.80 12.42
C CYS A 98 2.61 15.06 12.38
N LYS A 99 3.25 15.01 13.54
CA LYS A 99 4.70 15.23 13.69
C LYS A 99 5.45 13.92 13.61
N ILE A 100 6.56 13.94 12.89
CA ILE A 100 7.47 12.80 12.72
C ILE A 100 8.87 13.29 13.06
N MET A 101 9.60 12.49 13.84
CA MET A 101 11.01 12.68 14.13
C MET A 101 11.82 11.69 13.32
N LEU A 102 12.76 12.18 12.51
CA LEU A 102 13.72 11.34 11.81
C LEU A 102 14.87 11.00 12.76
N LEU A 103 15.27 9.74 12.78
CA LEU A 103 16.33 9.23 13.65
C LEU A 103 17.67 9.16 12.91
N PRO A 104 18.81 9.09 13.63
CA PRO A 104 20.09 8.84 13.00
C PRO A 104 20.05 7.58 12.13
N GLY A 105 20.60 7.66 10.92
CA GLY A 105 20.57 6.56 9.94
C GLY A 105 19.48 6.68 8.87
N THR A 106 18.54 7.63 8.99
CA THR A 106 17.61 7.96 7.89
C THR A 106 18.40 8.36 6.63
N ARG A 107 18.10 7.71 5.50
CA ARG A 107 18.79 7.97 4.24
C ARG A 107 18.03 8.98 3.39
N ILE A 108 18.77 9.80 2.65
CA ILE A 108 18.22 10.68 1.63
C ILE A 108 18.66 10.17 0.26
N CYS A 109 17.70 9.86 -0.60
CA CYS A 109 17.95 9.35 -1.96
C CYS A 109 17.23 10.26 -2.95
N ARG A 110 17.97 10.86 -3.90
CA ARG A 110 17.42 11.78 -4.92
C ARG A 110 16.57 12.93 -4.34
N GLY A 111 17.00 13.49 -3.20
CA GLY A 111 16.26 14.56 -2.52
C GLY A 111 14.99 14.10 -1.80
N MET A 112 14.82 12.80 -1.58
CA MET A 112 13.67 12.22 -0.88
C MET A 112 14.13 11.49 0.37
N VAL A 113 13.34 11.60 1.44
CA VAL A 113 13.59 10.89 2.69
C VAL A 113 13.15 9.44 2.56
N TRP A 114 14.06 8.52 2.84
CA TRP A 114 13.78 7.09 2.83
C TRP A 114 13.51 6.63 4.27
N ILE A 115 12.26 6.30 4.56
CA ILE A 115 11.81 5.93 5.90
C ILE A 115 11.74 4.41 6.03
N GLU A 116 12.59 3.88 6.89
CA GLU A 116 12.61 2.50 7.35
C GLU A 116 12.14 2.42 8.82
N GLY A 117 11.74 1.23 9.27
CA GLY A 117 10.94 1.03 10.49
C GLY A 117 11.58 1.46 11.80
N ASP A 118 12.90 1.54 11.84
CA ASP A 118 13.70 1.97 12.99
C ASP A 118 14.30 3.38 12.80
N THR A 119 14.11 3.99 11.63
CA THR A 119 14.69 5.30 11.27
C THR A 119 13.76 6.49 11.51
N CYS A 120 12.55 6.26 12.03
CA CYS A 120 11.63 7.34 12.37
C CYS A 120 10.76 7.02 13.58
N VAL A 121 10.33 8.07 14.28
CA VAL A 121 9.33 8.00 15.34
C VAL A 121 8.17 8.90 14.97
N VAL A 122 6.96 8.35 14.93
CA VAL A 122 5.75 9.14 14.72
C VAL A 122 5.24 9.64 16.06
N LEU A 123 5.27 10.95 16.25
CA LEU A 123 4.84 11.61 17.49
C LEU A 123 3.33 11.87 17.52
N GLY A 124 2.64 11.73 16.40
CA GLY A 124 1.20 11.98 16.32
C GLY A 124 0.87 13.48 16.26
N GLY A 125 -0.33 13.82 16.73
CA GLY A 125 -0.87 15.18 16.69
C GLY A 125 -1.54 15.55 15.37
N ARG A 126 -2.08 16.77 15.34
CA ARG A 126 -2.93 17.31 14.27
C ARG A 126 -2.80 18.81 14.20
N ILE A 127 -2.98 19.36 13.00
CA ILE A 127 -3.26 20.79 12.81
C ILE A 127 -4.68 20.91 12.30
N GLU A 128 -5.60 21.38 13.17
CA GLU A 128 -7.05 21.39 12.92
C GLU A 128 -7.45 22.08 11.61
N SER A 129 -6.85 23.25 11.33
CA SER A 129 -7.15 24.01 10.10
C SER A 129 -6.76 23.23 8.84
N LEU A 130 -5.53 22.71 8.80
CA LEU A 130 -5.02 21.94 7.65
C LEU A 130 -5.74 20.61 7.47
N ASP A 131 -6.08 19.93 8.57
CA ASP A 131 -6.79 18.66 8.50
C ASP A 131 -8.23 18.84 8.01
N ARG A 132 -8.90 19.92 8.41
CA ARG A 132 -10.21 20.28 7.88
C ARG A 132 -10.16 20.63 6.39
N GLU A 133 -9.29 21.57 6.00
CA GLU A 133 -9.13 21.98 4.61
C GLU A 133 -8.76 20.79 3.70
N TRP A 134 -7.89 19.89 4.18
CA TRP A 134 -7.53 18.70 3.43
C TRP A 134 -8.72 17.74 3.26
N ARG A 135 -9.52 17.50 4.31
CA ARG A 135 -10.68 16.60 4.23
C ARG A 135 -11.73 17.12 3.26
N GLU A 136 -12.08 18.40 3.41
CA GLU A 136 -13.06 19.08 2.56
C GLU A 136 -12.59 19.09 1.09
N GLY A 137 -11.35 19.53 0.84
CA GLY A 137 -10.82 19.59 -0.52
C GLY A 137 -10.45 18.24 -1.14
N TRP A 138 -10.18 17.20 -0.35
CA TRP A 138 -9.97 15.85 -0.84
C TRP A 138 -11.29 15.21 -1.29
N GLU A 139 -12.36 15.38 -0.51
CA GLU A 139 -13.67 14.86 -0.84
C GLU A 139 -14.18 15.43 -2.17
N GLU A 140 -14.05 16.74 -2.36
CA GLU A 140 -14.43 17.41 -3.61
C GLU A 140 -13.66 16.86 -4.82
N ARG A 141 -12.34 16.69 -4.69
CA ARG A 141 -11.49 16.22 -5.79
C ARG A 141 -11.77 14.76 -6.16
N VAL A 142 -11.88 13.88 -5.17
CA VAL A 142 -12.17 12.46 -5.41
C VAL A 142 -13.56 12.31 -5.99
N LYS A 143 -14.54 13.07 -5.50
CA LYS A 143 -15.90 13.04 -6.04
C LYS A 143 -15.93 13.49 -7.51
N GLY A 144 -15.24 14.58 -7.84
CA GLY A 144 -15.13 15.06 -9.22
C GLY A 144 -14.48 14.03 -10.16
N GLU A 145 -13.40 13.37 -9.74
CA GLU A 145 -12.77 12.30 -10.53
C GLU A 145 -13.71 11.10 -10.74
N VAL A 146 -14.45 10.68 -9.71
CA VAL A 146 -15.40 9.57 -9.81
C VAL A 146 -16.59 9.91 -10.70
N GLU A 147 -17.11 11.13 -10.62
CA GLU A 147 -18.21 11.60 -11.48
C GLU A 147 -17.76 11.69 -12.95
N GLY A 148 -16.58 12.26 -13.23
CA GLY A 148 -16.02 12.29 -14.57
C GLY A 148 -15.82 10.89 -15.16
N MET A 149 -15.28 9.95 -14.36
CA MET A 149 -15.08 8.57 -14.80
C MET A 149 -16.42 7.84 -15.05
N ARG A 150 -17.49 8.17 -14.33
CA ARG A 150 -18.83 7.64 -14.57
C ARG A 150 -19.45 8.18 -15.86
N GLU A 151 -19.24 9.45 -16.17
CA GLU A 151 -19.73 10.07 -17.40
C GLU A 151 -19.03 9.49 -18.64
N GLU A 152 -17.72 9.31 -18.59
CA GLU A 152 -16.95 8.64 -19.66
C GLU A 152 -17.45 7.21 -19.92
N LEU A 153 -17.63 6.41 -18.88
CA LEU A 153 -18.15 5.04 -18.99
C LEU A 153 -19.60 4.99 -19.52
N ASN A 154 -20.42 6.01 -19.25
CA ASN A 154 -21.79 6.09 -19.74
C ASN A 154 -21.85 6.58 -21.18
N GLY A 155 -20.91 7.45 -21.60
CA GLY A 155 -20.76 7.89 -22.99
C GLY A 155 -20.30 6.76 -23.93
N GLU A 156 -19.38 5.90 -23.48
CA GLU A 156 -18.91 4.75 -24.27
C GLU A 156 -20.00 3.70 -24.52
N ARG A 157 -20.96 3.54 -23.59
CA ARG A 157 -22.10 2.62 -23.77
C ARG A 157 -23.19 3.15 -24.69
N GLY A 158 -23.26 4.47 -24.90
CA GLY A 158 -24.23 5.10 -25.79
C GLY A 158 -23.85 5.09 -27.28
N GLY A 159 -22.58 4.83 -27.62
CA GLY A 159 -22.06 4.93 -28.98
C GLY A 159 -22.05 3.63 -29.82
N GLY A 160 -22.52 2.51 -29.26
CA GLY A 160 -22.43 1.18 -29.89
C GLY A 160 -23.65 0.73 -30.70
N GLY A 161 -24.54 1.65 -31.10
CA GLY A 161 -25.75 1.33 -31.86
C GLY A 161 -25.86 2.14 -33.15
N ALA A 162 -25.18 1.70 -34.20
CA ALA A 162 -25.43 2.08 -35.59
C ALA A 162 -25.22 0.86 -36.48
#